data_AF-A0A161MMS5-F1
#
_entry.id   AF-A0A161MMS5-F1
#
_cell.length_a   1.000
_cell.length_b   1.000
_cell.length_c   1.000
_cell.angle_alpha   90.00
_cell.angle_beta   90.00
_cell.angle_gamma   90.00
#
_symmetry.space_group_name_H-M   'P 1'
#
loop_
_entity.id
_entity.type
_entity.pdbx_description
1 polymer ?
#
loop_
_entity_poly.entity_id
_entity_poly.type
_entity_poly.pdbx_seq_one_letter_code
_entity_poly.pdbx_strand_id
1 'polypeptide(L)'
;MSEVVSRISDMYWLDGGHSGGKNTWVTSRSLLETLTRLGIRVHVHVTPFQINDDRRPWIRKEERSFTEWLKRLGAPLTRHIHFDSLPPSLATHLELITAFKEPASSSATAVVTPIDDDNDSATQS
;
A
#
# COMPACT_ATOMS: atom_id res chain seq x y z
N MET A 1 -27.42 -4.63 -11.93
CA MET A 1 -26.15 -3.96 -11.59
C MET A 1 -25.75 -3.13 -12.80
N SER A 2 -25.18 -1.93 -12.65
CA SER A 2 -24.89 -1.09 -13.82
C SER A 2 -23.77 -1.70 -14.67
N GLU A 3 -23.83 -1.50 -15.98
CA GLU A 3 -22.81 -1.96 -16.93
C GLU A 3 -21.42 -1.40 -16.58
N VAL A 4 -21.38 -0.16 -16.07
CA VAL A 4 -20.14 0.48 -15.61
C VAL A 4 -19.51 -0.30 -14.46
N VAL A 5 -20.29 -0.64 -13.43
CA VAL A 5 -19.75 -1.33 -12.24
C VAL A 5 -19.24 -2.72 -12.60
N SER A 6 -19.90 -3.45 -13.51
CA SER A 6 -19.43 -4.76 -13.94
C SER A 6 -18.10 -4.75 -14.70
N ARG A 7 -17.67 -3.59 -15.21
CA ARG A 7 -16.39 -3.42 -15.91
C ARG A 7 -15.25 -2.97 -14.99
N ILE A 8 -15.54 -2.63 -13.74
CA ILE A 8 -14.51 -2.25 -12.77
C ILE A 8 -13.83 -3.52 -12.27
N SER A 9 -12.53 -3.67 -12.54
CA SER A 9 -11.73 -4.79 -12.06
C SER A 9 -10.88 -4.46 -10.84
N ASP A 10 -10.44 -3.21 -10.73
CA ASP A 10 -9.51 -2.72 -9.73
C ASP A 10 -9.98 -1.36 -9.19
N MET A 11 -9.86 -1.16 -7.88
CA MET A 11 -10.06 0.12 -7.22
C MET A 11 -8.83 0.45 -6.37
N TYR A 12 -8.24 1.61 -6.64
CA TYR A 12 -7.07 2.13 -5.92
C TYR A 12 -7.52 3.20 -4.92
N TRP A 13 -7.32 2.91 -3.64
CA TRP A 13 -7.67 3.79 -2.53
C TRP A 13 -6.42 4.52 -2.06
N LEU A 14 -6.27 5.79 -2.45
CA LEU A 14 -5.09 6.61 -2.14
C LEU A 14 -5.28 7.50 -0.91
N ASP A 15 -6.55 7.75 -0.52
CA ASP A 15 -6.89 8.60 0.61
C ASP A 15 -8.31 8.31 1.15
N GLY A 16 -8.61 8.83 2.35
CA GLY A 16 -9.95 8.81 2.95
C GLY A 16 -10.97 9.75 2.29
N GLY A 17 -10.57 10.49 1.25
CA GLY A 17 -11.50 11.27 0.43
C GLY A 17 -12.03 12.56 1.07
N HIS A 18 -11.82 12.81 2.37
CA HIS A 18 -12.05 14.13 2.98
C HIS A 18 -11.30 14.33 4.31
N SER A 19 -11.09 15.59 4.70
CA SER A 19 -10.36 15.99 5.92
C SER A 19 -11.23 16.10 7.19
N GLY A 20 -12.40 15.45 7.20
CA GLY A 20 -13.36 15.56 8.30
C GLY A 20 -12.97 14.68 9.50
N GLY A 21 -13.69 14.87 10.62
CA GLY A 21 -13.40 14.19 11.90
C GLY A 21 -13.90 12.74 12.04
N LYS A 22 -14.61 12.21 11.03
CA LYS A 22 -15.23 10.88 11.02
C LYS A 22 -15.68 10.52 9.61
N ASN A 23 -15.92 9.24 9.37
CA ASN A 23 -16.42 8.70 8.10
C ASN A 23 -15.48 8.99 6.92
N THR A 24 -14.19 9.14 7.22
CA THR A 24 -13.09 9.29 6.26
C THR A 24 -12.78 7.97 5.55
N TRP A 25 -13.17 6.82 6.11
CA TRP A 25 -13.15 5.57 5.36
C TRP A 25 -14.52 4.91 5.38
N VAL A 26 -14.78 4.10 4.36
CA VAL A 26 -16.00 3.27 4.30
C VAL A 26 -15.88 2.20 5.37
N THR A 27 -16.63 2.33 6.46
CA THR A 27 -16.60 1.36 7.57
C THR A 27 -17.93 0.62 7.76
N SER A 28 -18.95 0.97 6.98
CA SER A 28 -20.23 0.26 7.00
C SER A 28 -20.08 -1.16 6.48
N ARG A 29 -20.35 -2.14 7.34
CA ARG A 29 -20.23 -3.57 7.02
C ARG A 29 -21.03 -3.98 5.79
N SER A 30 -22.27 -3.51 5.63
CA SER A 30 -23.12 -3.87 4.48
C SER A 30 -22.55 -3.37 3.14
N LEU A 31 -21.86 -2.21 3.16
CA LEU A 31 -21.16 -1.69 1.99
C LEU A 31 -19.92 -2.52 1.67
N LEU A 32 -19.17 -2.95 2.69
CA LEU A 32 -17.98 -3.80 2.51
C LEU A 32 -18.34 -5.22 2.03
N GLU A 33 -19.44 -5.79 2.52
CA GLU A 33 -20.00 -7.05 2.00
C GLU A 33 -20.41 -6.92 0.53
N THR A 34 -20.99 -5.76 0.16
CA THR A 34 -21.31 -5.48 -1.24
C THR A 34 -20.05 -5.36 -2.09
N LEU A 35 -19.07 -4.56 -1.66
CA LEU A 35 -17.80 -4.39 -2.37
C LEU A 35 -17.08 -5.73 -2.56
N THR A 36 -17.07 -6.58 -1.53
CA THR A 36 -16.47 -7.92 -1.60
C THR A 36 -17.16 -8.80 -2.63
N ARG A 37 -18.50 -8.80 -2.66
CA ARG A 37 -19.30 -9.56 -3.64
C ARG A 37 -19.10 -9.11 -5.09
N LEU A 38 -18.67 -7.87 -5.31
CA LEU A 38 -18.36 -7.38 -6.66
C LEU A 38 -17.08 -8.01 -7.22
N GLY A 39 -16.24 -8.64 -6.38
CA GLY A 39 -14.99 -9.27 -6.83
C GLY A 39 -13.94 -8.27 -7.32
N ILE A 40 -14.11 -6.98 -7.03
CA ILE A 40 -13.18 -5.91 -7.41
C ILE A 40 -11.92 -6.05 -6.55
N ARG A 41 -10.75 -6.00 -7.17
CA ARG A 41 -9.46 -5.94 -6.49
C ARG A 41 -9.27 -4.58 -5.84
N VAL A 42 -9.11 -4.56 -4.53
CA VAL A 42 -8.93 -3.34 -3.75
C VAL A 42 -7.45 -3.16 -3.45
N HIS A 43 -6.89 -2.04 -3.87
CA HIS A 43 -5.50 -1.68 -3.62
C HIS A 43 -5.44 -0.45 -2.72
N VAL A 44 -5.09 -0.64 -1.46
CA VAL A 44 -5.00 0.45 -0.48
C VAL A 44 -3.58 0.96 -0.41
N HIS A 45 -3.40 2.25 -0.67
CA HIS A 45 -2.13 2.93 -0.54
C HIS A 45 -2.25 4.06 0.47
N VAL A 46 -1.37 4.05 1.47
CA VAL A 46 -1.36 5.05 2.54
C VAL A 46 0.04 5.53 2.81
N THR A 47 0.15 6.66 3.49
CA THR A 47 1.42 7.22 3.98
C THR A 47 1.39 7.41 5.50
N PRO A 48 2.55 7.48 6.18
CA PRO A 48 2.62 7.84 7.59
C PRO A 48 1.87 9.13 7.95
N PHE A 49 1.79 10.09 7.02
CA PHE A 49 0.99 11.31 7.19
C PHE A 49 -0.49 11.06 7.48
N GLN A 50 -1.05 9.96 6.98
CA GLN A 50 -2.45 9.60 7.22
C GLN A 50 -2.59 8.71 8.47
N ILE A 51 -1.74 7.69 8.59
CA ILE A 51 -1.93 6.62 9.59
C ILE A 51 -1.16 6.83 10.90
N ASN A 52 -0.18 7.74 10.94
CA ASN A 52 0.62 8.06 12.12
C ASN A 52 0.41 9.51 12.60
N ASP A 53 -0.67 10.17 12.17
CA ASP A 53 -1.01 11.51 12.67
C ASP A 53 -1.85 11.43 13.95
N ASP A 54 -1.21 11.68 15.09
CA ASP A 54 -1.83 11.69 16.42
C ASP A 54 -2.92 12.76 16.58
N ARG A 55 -2.95 13.79 15.71
CA ARG A 55 -3.99 14.82 15.70
C ARG A 55 -5.27 14.33 15.01
N ARG A 56 -5.15 13.30 14.16
CA ARG A 56 -6.25 12.72 13.36
C ARG A 56 -6.33 11.20 13.53
N PRO A 57 -6.43 10.69 14.78
CA PRO A 57 -6.33 9.25 15.06
C PRO A 57 -7.47 8.41 14.46
N TRP A 58 -8.60 9.05 14.14
CA TRP A 58 -9.72 8.38 13.48
C TRP A 58 -9.36 7.87 12.09
N ILE A 59 -8.46 8.55 11.36
CA ILE A 59 -8.04 8.13 10.01
C ILE A 59 -7.42 6.73 10.08
N ARG A 60 -6.46 6.53 10.99
CA ARG A 60 -5.84 5.21 11.23
C ARG A 60 -6.87 4.17 11.66
N LYS A 61 -7.79 4.54 12.56
CA LYS A 61 -8.79 3.61 13.10
C LYS A 61 -9.76 3.14 12.02
N GLU A 62 -10.24 4.06 11.19
CA GLU A 62 -11.19 3.78 10.13
C GLU A 62 -10.54 3.04 8.95
N GLU A 63 -9.32 3.45 8.53
CA GLU A 63 -8.54 2.74 7.51
C GLU A 63 -8.26 1.29 7.91
N ARG A 64 -7.82 1.07 9.17
CA ARG A 64 -7.61 -0.27 9.70
C ARG A 64 -8.91 -1.07 9.72
N SER A 65 -10.02 -0.45 10.11
CA SER A 65 -11.33 -1.13 10.12
C SER A 65 -11.74 -1.53 8.71
N PHE A 66 -11.56 -0.65 7.73
CA PHE A 66 -11.83 -0.91 6.31
C PHE A 66 -11.03 -2.12 5.79
N THR A 67 -9.71 -2.10 5.97
CA THR A 67 -8.83 -3.17 5.47
C THR A 67 -9.02 -4.49 6.21
N GLU A 68 -9.21 -4.48 7.53
CA GLU A 68 -9.49 -5.68 8.30
C GLU A 68 -10.82 -6.33 7.91
N TRP A 69 -11.88 -5.56 7.72
CA TRP A 69 -13.17 -6.11 7.31
C TRP A 69 -13.13 -6.69 5.90
N LEU A 70 -12.53 -6.00 4.94
CA LEU A 70 -12.35 -6.54 3.59
C LEU A 70 -11.57 -7.85 3.59
N LYS A 71 -10.46 -7.91 4.36
CA LYS A 71 -9.69 -9.14 4.53
C LYS A 71 -10.53 -10.27 5.14
N ARG A 72 -11.30 -9.99 6.19
CA ARG A 72 -12.17 -10.97 6.86
C ARG A 72 -13.30 -11.48 5.97
N LEU A 73 -13.85 -10.62 5.11
CA LEU A 73 -14.91 -10.98 4.16
C LEU A 73 -14.39 -11.74 2.94
N GLY A 74 -13.05 -11.84 2.77
CA GLY A 74 -12.43 -12.54 1.65
C GLY A 74 -12.27 -11.69 0.39
N ALA A 75 -12.29 -10.36 0.51
CA ALA A 75 -12.04 -9.48 -0.62
C ALA A 75 -10.59 -9.61 -1.11
N PRO A 76 -10.33 -9.52 -2.43
CA PRO A 76 -8.98 -9.46 -2.96
C PRO A 76 -8.38 -8.08 -2.64
N LEU A 77 -7.55 -8.02 -1.59
CA LEU A 77 -7.03 -6.79 -1.00
C LEU A 77 -5.49 -6.78 -0.99
N THR A 78 -4.89 -5.68 -1.43
CA THR A 78 -3.50 -5.32 -1.18
C THR A 78 -3.43 -4.05 -0.34
N ARG A 79 -2.43 -3.93 0.53
CA ARG A 79 -2.22 -2.75 1.38
C ARG A 79 -0.74 -2.38 1.38
N HIS A 80 -0.44 -1.15 0.98
CA HIS A 80 0.91 -0.63 0.86
C HIS A 80 1.05 0.65 1.70
N ILE A 81 2.08 0.68 2.55
CA ILE A 81 2.51 1.89 3.24
C ILE A 81 3.70 2.45 2.47
N HIS A 82 3.53 3.62 1.85
CA HIS A 82 4.59 4.31 1.16
C HIS A 82 5.36 5.20 2.11
N PHE A 83 6.68 5.31 1.91
CA PHE A 83 7.56 6.15 2.71
C PHE A 83 7.55 5.82 4.21
N ASP A 84 7.36 4.55 4.58
CA ASP A 84 7.21 4.11 5.99
C ASP A 84 8.46 4.43 6.86
N SER A 85 9.63 4.56 6.23
CA SER A 85 10.87 4.97 6.89
C SER A 85 11.02 6.48 7.08
N LEU A 86 10.12 7.30 6.51
CA LEU A 86 10.17 8.76 6.60
C LEU A 86 9.17 9.29 7.64
N PRO A 87 9.48 10.41 8.31
CA PRO A 87 8.52 11.08 9.17
C PRO A 87 7.23 11.46 8.42
N PRO A 88 6.06 11.48 9.11
CA PRO A 88 4.80 11.95 8.53
C PRO A 88 4.93 13.34 7.91
N SER A 89 4.69 13.47 6.60
CA SER A 89 4.73 14.76 5.90
C SER A 89 3.66 14.87 4.82
N LEU A 90 3.10 16.07 4.64
CA LEU A 90 2.15 16.33 3.56
C LEU A 90 2.82 16.20 2.19
N ALA A 91 4.11 16.55 2.07
CA ALA A 91 4.87 16.44 0.83
C ALA A 91 4.92 15.00 0.33
N THR A 92 5.34 14.06 1.18
CA THR A 92 5.36 12.62 0.85
C THR A 92 3.97 12.05 0.61
N HIS A 93 2.94 12.60 1.27
CA HIS A 93 1.56 12.20 1.00
C HIS A 93 1.09 12.61 -0.40
N LEU A 94 1.47 13.81 -0.88
CA LEU A 94 1.17 14.24 -2.24
C LEU A 94 2.01 13.49 -3.29
N GLU A 95 3.26 13.17 -2.96
CA GLU A 95 4.16 12.36 -3.80
C GLU A 95 3.60 10.96 -4.09
N LEU A 96 2.74 10.44 -3.21
CA LEU A 96 2.03 9.18 -3.40
C LEU A 96 1.38 9.07 -4.79
N ILE A 97 0.81 10.15 -5.32
CA ILE A 97 0.11 10.19 -6.62
C ILE A 97 1.02 9.77 -7.78
N THR A 98 2.32 10.00 -7.64
CA THR A 98 3.33 9.56 -8.60
C THR A 98 3.86 8.18 -8.23
N ALA A 99 4.21 7.97 -6.96
CA ALA A 99 4.86 6.75 -6.48
C ALA A 99 3.99 5.49 -6.59
N PHE A 100 2.66 5.58 -6.47
CA PHE A 100 1.80 4.38 -6.52
C PHE A 100 1.74 3.73 -7.91
N LYS A 101 2.15 4.45 -8.96
CA LYS A 101 2.16 3.96 -10.34
C LYS A 101 3.40 3.13 -10.66
N GLU A 102 4.44 3.25 -9.85
CA GLU A 102 5.67 2.50 -10.07
C GLU A 102 5.46 1.06 -9.60
N PRO A 103 5.69 0.04 -10.45
CA PRO A 103 5.70 -1.33 -10.00
C PRO A 103 6.81 -1.44 -8.95
N ALA A 104 6.49 -1.95 -7.76
CA ALA A 104 7.46 -2.20 -6.71
C ALA A 104 8.64 -2.96 -7.33
N SER A 105 9.77 -2.28 -7.49
CA SER A 105 10.98 -2.89 -8.03
C SER A 105 11.30 -4.06 -7.10
N SER A 106 11.36 -5.26 -7.67
CA SER A 106 11.80 -6.43 -6.91
C SER A 106 13.20 -6.13 -6.39
N SER A 107 13.34 -5.98 -5.08
CA SER A 107 14.64 -5.89 -4.42
C SER A 107 15.40 -7.19 -4.71
N ALA A 108 16.25 -7.17 -5.73
CA ALA A 108 17.21 -8.21 -5.99
C ALA A 108 18.39 -7.99 -5.03
N THR A 109 18.46 -8.81 -3.99
CA THR A 109 19.61 -8.92 -3.10
C THR A 109 20.87 -9.12 -3.93
N ALA A 110 21.79 -8.15 -3.91
CA ALA A 110 23.12 -8.31 -4.44
C ALA A 110 23.86 -9.36 -3.60
N VAL A 111 24.01 -10.56 -4.16
CA VAL A 111 24.91 -11.58 -3.62
C VAL A 111 26.33 -11.09 -3.86
N VAL A 112 26.99 -10.66 -2.79
CA VAL A 112 28.44 -10.49 -2.77
C VAL A 112 29.06 -11.89 -2.81
N THR A 113 29.67 -12.26 -3.92
CA THR A 113 30.56 -13.42 -4.02
C THR A 113 31.91 -13.05 -3.39
N PRO A 114 32.54 -13.94 -2.58
CA PRO A 114 33.90 -13.73 -2.12
C PRO A 114 34.86 -13.78 -3.31
N ILE A 115 35.88 -12.91 -3.29
CA ILE A 115 37.02 -12.98 -4.19
C ILE A 115 37.94 -14.08 -3.63
N ASP A 116 38.09 -15.18 -4.36
CA ASP A 116 39.15 -16.16 -4.12
C ASP A 116 40.46 -15.55 -4.66
N ASP A 117 41.31 -15.06 -3.75
CA ASP A 117 42.71 -14.75 -4.01
C ASP A 117 43.48 -16.08 -4.07
N ASP A 118 43.74 -16.59 -5.27
CA ASP A 118 44.73 -17.66 -5.48
C ASP A 118 45.28 -17.58 -6.91
N ASN A 119 46.33 -16.77 -7.11
CA ASN A 119 47.35 -17.04 -8.13
C ASN A 119 48.59 -16.18 -7.91
N ASP A 120 49.67 -16.76 -7.35
CA ASP A 120 50.95 -16.68 -8.06
C ASP A 120 51.95 -17.71 -7.52
N SER A 121 52.23 -18.71 -8.36
CA SER A 121 53.45 -19.50 -8.28
C SER A 121 53.98 -19.75 -9.69
N ALA A 122 55.15 -19.18 -9.98
CA ALA A 122 56.31 -19.85 -10.59
C ALA A 122 57.21 -18.86 -11.38
N THR A 123 58.34 -18.54 -10.75
CA THR A 123 59.71 -18.61 -11.27
C THR A 123 59.95 -18.68 -12.79
N GLN A 124 60.74 -17.73 -13.29
CA GLN A 124 61.74 -17.81 -14.39
C GLN A 124 62.49 -16.46 -14.37
N SER A 125 63.82 -16.33 -14.37
CA SER A 125 64.95 -17.18 -14.79
C SER A 125 66.17 -16.94 -13.91
#